data_AF-A0AAD5T7H9-F1
#
_entry.id   AF-A0AAD5T7H9-F1
#
_cell.length_a   1.000
_cell.length_b   1.000
_cell.length_c   1.000
_cell.angle_alpha   90.00
_cell.angle_beta   90.00
_cell.angle_gamma   90.00
#
_symmetry.space_group_name_H-M   'P 1'
#
loop_
_entity.id
_entity.type
_entity.pdbx_description
1 polymer ?
#
loop_
_entity_poly.entity_id
_entity_poly.type
_entity_poly.pdbx_seq_one_letter_code
_entity_poly.pdbx_strand_id
1 'polypeptide(L)'
;MKHILALQTYLILAVAFMGEALPIAKSHSHTLPSYLRTPVGLVPHSAAHQVPVGATISHTQSAISLLAANGTALHTTPVVPGATNARPLNGNGNGNAKARREESGWVTFAAWLNTGESPIASFATSWTVPPAPAANDGQTVFIFNSIEPADFTSILQPVLQYGGSAAGGGNYWGIACWYVTPTGTYFTPLVQVQEGQTLTGYIQLQEQSANSTDFQYLCEWSNLGGYGLLVNSAELVWATETLEVYGIQSASDFPAGTTALSAINIATQETNAPNVTWSVAEDVADTVFTTVIVDGSVNALINITYPTV
;
A
#
# COMPACT_ATOMS: atom_id res chain seq x y z
N MET A 1 -54.19 27.66 -39.90
CA MET A 1 -54.90 26.42 -39.52
C MET A 1 -53.95 25.25 -39.70
N LYS A 2 -53.52 24.66 -38.57
CA LYS A 2 -52.95 23.30 -38.33
C LYS A 2 -51.97 22.71 -39.37
N HIS A 3 -50.68 22.78 -39.02
CA HIS A 3 -49.68 21.79 -39.44
C HIS A 3 -49.80 20.54 -38.57
N ILE A 4 -49.90 19.35 -39.18
CA ILE A 4 -49.91 18.05 -38.52
C ILE A 4 -48.53 17.40 -38.77
N LEU A 5 -47.80 17.13 -37.68
CA LEU A 5 -46.58 16.33 -37.67
C LEU A 5 -46.91 14.85 -37.89
N ALA A 6 -46.15 14.20 -38.77
CA ALA A 6 -46.11 12.75 -38.91
C ALA A 6 -45.20 12.15 -37.81
N LEU A 7 -45.72 11.17 -37.07
CA LEU A 7 -44.98 10.40 -36.07
C LEU A 7 -44.52 9.08 -36.73
N GLN A 8 -43.22 8.91 -36.90
CA GLN A 8 -42.62 7.72 -37.48
C GLN A 8 -42.28 6.73 -36.34
N THR A 9 -42.92 5.57 -36.35
CA THR A 9 -42.77 4.51 -35.35
C THR A 9 -41.53 3.67 -35.67
N TYR A 10 -40.55 3.62 -34.75
CA TYR A 10 -39.40 2.72 -34.85
C TYR A 10 -39.75 1.32 -34.31
N LEU A 11 -39.51 0.32 -35.14
CA LEU A 11 -39.64 -1.10 -34.84
C LEU A 11 -38.41 -1.56 -34.05
N ILE A 12 -38.59 -2.01 -32.80
CA ILE A 12 -37.52 -2.62 -32.01
C ILE A 12 -37.45 -4.11 -32.36
N LEU A 13 -36.31 -4.54 -32.92
CA LEU A 13 -36.00 -5.94 -33.21
C LEU A 13 -35.54 -6.62 -31.91
N ALA A 14 -36.37 -7.49 -31.33
CA ALA A 14 -35.98 -8.33 -30.20
C ALA A 14 -35.15 -9.52 -30.72
N VAL A 15 -33.85 -9.54 -30.44
CA VAL A 15 -32.99 -10.71 -30.67
C VAL A 15 -33.12 -11.65 -29.47
N ALA A 16 -33.72 -12.82 -29.69
CA ALA A 16 -33.75 -13.89 -28.72
C ALA A 16 -32.38 -14.56 -28.63
N PHE A 17 -31.64 -14.33 -27.54
CA PHE A 17 -30.50 -15.17 -27.18
C PHE A 17 -31.02 -16.46 -26.55
N MET A 18 -30.96 -17.55 -27.31
CA MET A 18 -31.09 -18.89 -26.76
C MET A 18 -29.83 -19.19 -25.94
N GLY A 19 -30.02 -19.42 -24.63
CA GLY A 19 -28.94 -19.79 -23.73
C GLY A 19 -28.49 -21.22 -23.97
N GLU A 20 -27.28 -21.39 -24.48
CA GLU A 20 -26.54 -22.63 -24.28
C GLU A 20 -25.92 -22.60 -22.87
N ALA A 21 -26.29 -23.58 -22.06
CA ALA A 21 -25.70 -23.78 -20.75
C ALA A 21 -24.22 -24.10 -20.91
N LEU A 22 -23.34 -23.19 -20.47
CA LEU A 22 -21.93 -23.47 -20.32
C LEU A 22 -21.76 -24.67 -19.38
N PRO A 23 -20.86 -25.62 -19.68
CA PRO A 23 -20.60 -26.75 -18.80
C PRO A 23 -20.12 -26.21 -17.44
N ILE A 24 -20.80 -26.62 -16.37
CA ILE A 24 -20.40 -26.38 -14.99
C ILE A 24 -19.00 -26.96 -14.82
N ALA A 25 -17.99 -26.09 -14.79
CA ALA A 25 -16.65 -26.48 -14.40
C ALA A 25 -16.73 -27.08 -13.00
N LYS A 26 -16.25 -28.32 -12.85
CA LYS A 26 -16.00 -28.92 -11.52
C LYS A 26 -15.21 -27.90 -10.70
N SER A 27 -15.81 -27.38 -9.63
CA SER A 27 -15.08 -26.54 -8.68
C SER A 27 -13.95 -27.39 -8.12
N HIS A 28 -12.74 -27.16 -8.60
CA HIS A 28 -11.56 -27.58 -7.88
C HIS A 28 -11.66 -26.86 -6.54
N SER A 29 -11.85 -27.63 -5.47
CA SER A 29 -11.68 -27.15 -4.11
C SER A 29 -10.21 -26.77 -3.97
N HIS A 30 -9.88 -25.56 -4.40
CA HIS A 30 -8.66 -24.90 -3.99
C HIS A 30 -8.86 -24.59 -2.52
N THR A 31 -8.28 -25.41 -1.65
CA THR A 31 -7.96 -24.99 -0.29
C THR A 31 -7.13 -23.72 -0.43
N LEU A 32 -7.72 -22.59 -0.04
CA LEU A 32 -7.02 -21.32 0.02
C LEU A 32 -5.79 -21.49 0.93
N PRO A 33 -4.65 -20.87 0.59
CA PRO A 33 -3.48 -20.92 1.44
C PRO A 33 -3.84 -20.38 2.83
N SER A 34 -3.35 -21.04 3.89
CA SER A 34 -3.67 -20.65 5.28
C SER A 34 -3.14 -19.26 5.62
N TYR A 35 -2.10 -18.81 4.92
CA TYR A 35 -1.46 -17.52 5.07
C TYR A 35 -1.29 -16.83 3.73
N LEU A 36 -1.37 -15.50 3.74
CA LEU A 36 -1.18 -14.63 2.59
C LEU A 36 -0.03 -13.68 2.86
N ARG A 37 0.76 -13.42 1.82
CA ARG A 37 1.86 -12.45 1.85
C ARG A 37 1.31 -11.02 1.79
N THR A 38 1.80 -10.13 2.64
CA THR A 38 1.42 -8.72 2.72
C THR A 38 2.65 -7.83 2.99
N PRO A 39 2.53 -6.50 2.88
CA PRO A 39 3.55 -5.52 3.30
C PRO A 39 3.75 -5.42 4.83
N VAL A 40 3.70 -6.57 5.51
CA VAL A 40 4.14 -6.83 6.90
C VAL A 40 4.48 -8.32 7.13
N GLY A 41 4.56 -9.12 6.06
CA GLY A 41 4.87 -10.55 6.15
C GLY A 41 3.69 -11.46 5.85
N LEU A 42 3.66 -12.63 6.50
CA LEU A 42 2.57 -13.60 6.32
C LEU A 42 1.48 -13.33 7.36
N VAL A 43 0.26 -13.09 6.88
CA VAL A 43 -0.94 -12.98 7.74
C VAL A 43 -1.90 -14.12 7.46
N PRO A 44 -2.69 -14.59 8.45
CA PRO A 44 -3.74 -15.55 8.17
C PRO A 44 -4.67 -15.03 7.08
N HIS A 45 -5.12 -15.90 6.17
CA HIS A 45 -6.06 -15.50 5.12
C HIS A 45 -7.32 -14.83 5.69
N SER A 46 -7.76 -15.24 6.89
CA SER A 46 -8.92 -14.65 7.57
C SER A 46 -8.72 -13.21 8.05
N ALA A 47 -7.47 -12.73 8.08
CA ALA A 47 -7.11 -11.38 8.52
C ALA A 47 -6.78 -10.44 7.34
N ALA A 48 -6.83 -10.92 6.10
CA ALA A 48 -6.56 -10.12 4.90
C ALA A 48 -7.89 -9.80 4.20
N HIS A 49 -8.18 -8.52 4.03
CA HIS A 49 -9.48 -8.04 3.53
C HIS A 49 -9.29 -7.08 2.36
N GLN A 50 -9.74 -7.51 1.18
CA GLN A 50 -9.89 -6.57 0.07
C GLN A 50 -11.04 -5.60 0.39
N VAL A 51 -10.78 -4.30 0.24
CA VAL A 51 -11.68 -3.21 0.57
C VAL A 51 -12.52 -2.87 -0.67
N PRO A 52 -13.86 -2.97 -0.59
CA PRO A 52 -14.73 -2.56 -1.69
C PRO A 52 -14.63 -1.06 -1.98
N VAL A 53 -14.84 -0.67 -3.24
CA VAL A 53 -14.89 0.74 -3.64
C VAL A 53 -15.94 1.49 -2.81
N GLY A 54 -15.54 2.64 -2.25
CA GLY A 54 -16.40 3.48 -1.40
C GLY A 54 -16.58 2.98 0.03
N ALA A 55 -15.93 1.88 0.43
CA ALA A 55 -15.86 1.45 1.81
C ALA A 55 -14.84 2.30 2.60
N THR A 56 -15.03 2.35 3.92
CA THR A 56 -14.17 3.08 4.86
C THR A 56 -13.69 2.12 5.94
N ILE A 57 -12.44 2.29 6.37
CA ILE A 57 -11.92 1.61 7.57
C ILE A 57 -12.08 2.56 8.75
N SER A 58 -12.70 2.09 9.83
CA SER A 58 -12.77 2.81 11.11
C SER A 58 -11.93 2.09 12.15
N HIS A 59 -10.82 2.70 12.54
CA HIS A 59 -9.93 2.22 13.60
C HIS A 59 -10.13 3.08 14.84
N THR A 60 -10.77 2.51 15.85
CA THR A 60 -10.98 3.11 17.18
C THR A 60 -10.10 2.43 18.22
N GLN A 61 -10.05 2.95 19.44
CA GLN A 61 -9.31 2.30 20.54
C GLN A 61 -9.77 0.87 20.88
N SER A 62 -10.98 0.48 20.46
CA SER A 62 -11.58 -0.81 20.84
C SER A 62 -11.70 -1.80 19.69
N ALA A 63 -11.82 -1.30 18.46
CA ALA A 63 -12.12 -2.13 17.30
C ALA A 63 -11.68 -1.46 16.00
N ILE A 64 -11.39 -2.31 15.01
CA ILE A 64 -11.16 -1.95 13.62
C ILE A 64 -12.32 -2.52 12.82
N SER A 65 -13.05 -1.67 12.10
CA SER A 65 -14.20 -2.06 11.30
C SER A 65 -14.03 -1.65 9.85
N LEU A 66 -14.21 -2.61 8.94
CA LEU A 66 -14.41 -2.34 7.52
C LEU A 66 -15.90 -2.06 7.30
N LEU A 67 -16.23 -0.83 6.92
CA LEU A 67 -17.60 -0.35 6.72
C LEU A 67 -17.87 -0.17 5.23
N ALA A 68 -18.97 -0.73 4.73
CA ALA A 68 -19.45 -0.44 3.38
C ALA A 68 -19.85 1.04 3.22
N ALA A 69 -20.03 1.50 1.98
CA ALA A 69 -20.41 2.87 1.66
C ALA A 69 -21.71 3.36 2.34
N ASN A 70 -22.61 2.45 2.71
CA ASN A 70 -23.85 2.76 3.43
C ASN A 70 -23.70 2.72 4.97
N GLY A 71 -22.48 2.56 5.48
CA GLY A 71 -22.16 2.45 6.92
C GLY A 71 -22.30 1.05 7.52
N THR A 72 -22.72 0.04 6.75
CA THR A 72 -22.84 -1.34 7.26
C THR A 72 -21.47 -1.95 7.51
N ALA A 73 -21.24 -2.52 8.70
CA ALA A 73 -20.02 -3.27 8.98
C ALA A 73 -19.97 -4.55 8.15
N LEU A 74 -18.92 -4.67 7.32
CA LEU A 74 -18.60 -5.87 6.55
C LEU A 74 -17.71 -6.82 7.36
N HIS A 75 -16.84 -6.25 8.20
CA HIS A 75 -15.95 -6.99 9.08
C HIS A 75 -15.54 -6.11 10.27
N THR A 76 -15.36 -6.73 11.44
CA THR A 76 -14.86 -6.04 12.64
C THR A 76 -13.95 -6.97 13.43
N THR A 77 -12.78 -6.47 13.80
CA THR A 77 -11.85 -7.11 14.74
C THR A 77 -11.65 -6.24 15.98
N PRO A 78 -11.47 -6.85 17.16
CA PRO A 78 -11.07 -6.09 18.33
C PRO A 78 -9.64 -5.57 18.15
N VAL A 79 -9.34 -4.40 18.73
CA VAL A 79 -7.97 -3.96 18.97
C VAL A 79 -7.41 -4.76 20.14
N VAL A 80 -6.18 -5.27 20.00
CA VAL A 80 -5.48 -5.96 21.08
C VAL A 80 -4.54 -4.95 21.76
N PRO A 81 -4.78 -4.56 23.02
CA PRO A 81 -3.94 -3.58 23.70
C PRO A 81 -2.47 -4.01 23.74
N GLY A 82 -1.57 -3.08 23.37
CA GLY A 82 -0.13 -3.31 23.35
C GLY A 82 0.39 -4.13 22.16
N ALA A 83 -0.48 -4.55 21.25
CA ALA A 83 -0.05 -5.13 19.99
C ALA A 83 0.40 -4.01 19.03
N THR A 84 1.65 -4.06 18.58
CA THR A 84 2.15 -3.19 17.52
C THR A 84 2.15 -3.94 16.20
N ASN A 85 2.13 -3.22 15.08
CA ASN A 85 2.53 -3.85 13.84
C ASN A 85 3.97 -4.31 14.00
N ALA A 86 4.26 -5.53 13.55
CA ALA A 86 5.63 -5.97 13.47
C ALA A 86 6.32 -5.16 12.37
N ARG A 87 6.88 -3.99 12.71
CA ARG A 87 8.09 -3.53 12.03
C ARG A 87 9.08 -4.69 12.25
N PRO A 88 9.57 -5.37 11.21
CA PRO A 88 10.74 -6.20 11.40
C PRO A 88 11.87 -5.23 11.71
N LEU A 89 12.06 -4.97 13.00
CA LEU A 89 13.19 -4.22 13.50
C LEU A 89 14.42 -4.99 13.05
N ASN A 90 15.31 -4.31 12.35
CA ASN A 90 16.68 -4.76 12.10
C ASN A 90 17.23 -5.24 13.44
N GLY A 91 17.20 -6.55 13.62
CA GLY A 91 17.57 -7.17 14.88
C GLY A 91 19.03 -6.86 15.10
N ASN A 92 19.33 -6.16 16.18
CA ASN A 92 20.66 -6.14 16.78
C ASN A 92 20.95 -7.53 17.41
N GLY A 93 20.73 -8.58 16.64
CA GLY A 93 20.94 -9.97 16.98
C GLY A 93 22.37 -10.34 16.64
N ASN A 94 23.24 -10.27 17.64
CA ASN A 94 24.53 -10.93 17.59
C ASN A 94 24.37 -12.39 17.11
N GLY A 95 24.91 -12.70 15.93
CA GLY A 95 25.34 -14.06 15.59
C GLY A 95 24.89 -14.56 14.22
N ASN A 96 25.84 -14.57 13.27
CA ASN A 96 26.14 -15.65 12.33
C ASN A 96 24.99 -16.61 11.90
N ALA A 97 23.83 -16.08 11.51
CA ALA A 97 22.81 -16.84 10.82
C ALA A 97 22.68 -16.27 9.41
N LYS A 98 23.10 -17.06 8.41
CA LYS A 98 22.70 -16.81 7.02
C LYS A 98 21.18 -16.66 7.01
N ALA A 99 20.69 -15.55 6.44
CA ALA A 99 19.27 -15.26 6.29
C ALA A 99 18.49 -16.54 5.99
N ARG A 100 17.52 -16.87 6.84
CA ARG A 100 16.65 -18.02 6.59
C ARG A 100 15.85 -17.68 5.33
N ARG A 101 15.61 -18.67 4.46
CA ARG A 101 14.99 -18.58 3.12
C ARG A 101 13.58 -17.92 3.03
N GLU A 102 13.10 -17.24 4.06
CA GLU A 102 11.81 -16.52 4.14
C GLU A 102 11.91 -15.15 4.86
N GLU A 103 13.10 -14.73 5.33
CA GLU A 103 13.37 -13.48 6.06
C GLU A 103 13.89 -12.44 5.05
N SER A 104 13.17 -11.37 4.74
CA SER A 104 13.23 -10.18 5.57
C SER A 104 11.93 -9.38 5.44
N GLY A 105 11.76 -8.29 6.16
CA GLY A 105 10.66 -7.35 5.89
C GLY A 105 11.27 -6.05 5.41
N TRP A 106 11.12 -4.95 6.14
CA TRP A 106 11.82 -3.70 5.88
C TRP A 106 13.32 -3.95 5.81
N VAL A 107 13.88 -3.84 4.61
CA VAL A 107 15.33 -4.02 4.36
C VAL A 107 16.05 -2.70 4.52
N THR A 108 15.49 -1.64 3.92
CA THR A 108 16.08 -0.31 3.96
C THR A 108 14.98 0.73 3.93
N PHE A 109 15.16 1.85 4.63
CA PHE A 109 14.16 2.92 4.66
C PHE A 109 14.78 4.28 4.98
N ALA A 110 14.05 5.34 4.63
CA ALA A 110 14.21 6.65 5.20
C ALA A 110 12.97 7.00 6.03
N ALA A 111 13.16 7.68 7.16
CA ALA A 111 12.09 8.03 8.08
C ALA A 111 12.22 9.46 8.61
N TRP A 112 11.08 10.10 8.81
CA TRP A 112 10.95 11.38 9.50
C TRP A 112 9.79 11.31 10.50
N LEU A 113 10.01 11.83 11.71
CA LEU A 113 8.97 12.00 12.72
C LEU A 113 8.51 13.46 12.73
N ASN A 114 7.21 13.67 12.52
CA ASN A 114 6.59 14.94 12.81
C ASN A 114 6.52 15.16 14.32
N THR A 115 7.36 16.05 14.85
CA THR A 115 7.35 16.46 16.25
C THR A 115 6.61 17.77 16.49
N GLY A 116 6.05 18.37 15.43
CA GLY A 116 5.26 19.60 15.50
C GLY A 116 3.82 19.34 15.97
N GLU A 117 3.10 20.41 16.29
CA GLU A 117 1.69 20.36 16.71
C GLU A 117 0.70 20.27 15.53
N SER A 118 1.18 20.54 14.32
CA SER A 118 0.37 20.51 13.10
C SER A 118 0.43 19.12 12.45
N PRO A 119 -0.71 18.40 12.31
CA PRO A 119 -0.75 17.07 11.72
C PRO A 119 -0.26 17.05 10.27
N ILE A 120 0.31 15.93 9.83
CA ILE A 120 0.63 15.70 8.42
C ILE A 120 -0.66 15.76 7.61
N ALA A 121 -0.76 16.74 6.72
CA ALA A 121 -1.91 16.97 5.86
C ALA A 121 -1.76 16.27 4.51
N SER A 122 -0.53 16.18 3.99
CA SER A 122 -0.24 15.38 2.80
C SER A 122 1.17 14.82 2.83
N PHE A 123 1.31 13.62 2.26
CA PHE A 123 2.58 13.00 1.94
C PHE A 123 2.45 12.34 0.56
N ALA A 124 3.25 12.82 -0.38
CA ALA A 124 3.22 12.36 -1.76
C ALA A 124 4.62 12.03 -2.26
N THR A 125 4.74 10.92 -2.97
CA THR A 125 6.01 10.49 -3.55
C THR A 125 5.78 9.90 -4.92
N SER A 126 6.64 10.29 -5.87
CA SER A 126 6.62 9.80 -7.24
C SER A 126 7.79 8.88 -7.52
N TRP A 127 7.53 7.81 -8.26
CA TRP A 127 8.57 6.90 -8.74
C TRP A 127 8.29 6.49 -10.17
N THR A 128 9.37 6.20 -10.87
CA THR A 128 9.33 5.43 -12.12
C THR A 128 9.41 3.96 -11.74
N VAL A 129 8.41 3.17 -12.16
CA VAL A 129 8.38 1.72 -11.91
C VAL A 129 9.70 1.11 -12.40
N PRO A 130 10.49 0.46 -11.53
CA PRO A 130 11.81 -0.03 -11.89
C PRO A 130 11.69 -1.24 -12.83
N PRO A 131 12.80 -1.65 -13.49
CA PRO A 131 12.84 -2.92 -14.20
C PRO A 131 12.45 -4.07 -13.27
N ALA A 132 11.69 -5.06 -13.76
CA ALA A 132 11.42 -6.27 -12.99
C ALA A 132 12.72 -6.97 -12.60
N PRO A 133 12.71 -7.72 -11.47
CA PRO A 133 13.79 -8.63 -11.13
C PRO A 133 14.19 -9.55 -12.29
N ALA A 134 15.49 -9.81 -12.41
CA ALA A 134 16.04 -10.64 -13.48
C ALA A 134 15.74 -12.14 -13.28
N ALA A 135 15.59 -12.56 -12.03
CA ALA A 135 15.12 -13.88 -11.63
C ALA A 135 13.75 -13.77 -10.96
N ASN A 136 12.99 -14.86 -11.02
CA ASN A 136 11.78 -14.99 -10.22
C ASN A 136 11.79 -16.34 -9.51
N ASP A 137 12.20 -16.29 -8.25
CA ASP A 137 12.31 -17.42 -7.36
C ASP A 137 11.14 -17.47 -6.34
N GLY A 138 10.05 -16.76 -6.63
CA GLY A 138 8.87 -16.65 -5.77
C GLY A 138 8.94 -15.49 -4.78
N GLN A 139 9.85 -14.54 -4.99
CA GLN A 139 10.00 -13.37 -4.16
C GLN A 139 8.81 -12.41 -4.26
N THR A 140 8.69 -11.54 -3.25
CA THR A 140 7.78 -10.40 -3.27
C THR A 140 8.57 -9.16 -2.91
N VAL A 141 8.38 -8.08 -3.65
CA VAL A 141 9.04 -6.79 -3.43
C VAL A 141 7.95 -5.75 -3.24
N PHE A 142 8.06 -4.94 -2.20
CA PHE A 142 7.21 -3.80 -1.88
C PHE A 142 8.07 -2.55 -1.79
N ILE A 143 7.66 -1.50 -2.51
CA ILE A 143 8.27 -0.17 -2.47
C ILE A 143 7.14 0.81 -2.18
N PHE A 144 7.29 1.63 -1.14
CA PHE A 144 6.21 2.50 -0.70
C PHE A 144 6.69 3.72 0.07
N ASN A 145 5.89 4.78 0.00
CA ASN A 145 5.84 5.79 1.04
C ASN A 145 4.74 5.41 2.05
N SER A 146 4.88 5.77 3.33
CA SER A 146 3.85 5.46 4.33
C SER A 146 3.77 6.47 5.47
N ILE A 147 2.63 6.46 6.19
CA ILE A 147 2.52 7.10 7.50
C ILE A 147 2.01 6.16 8.60
N GLU A 148 2.53 6.35 9.82
CA GLU A 148 2.28 5.51 11.00
C GLU A 148 1.98 6.36 12.25
N PRO A 149 1.16 5.87 13.20
CA PRO A 149 0.96 6.52 14.48
C PRO A 149 2.21 6.39 15.35
N ALA A 150 2.29 7.20 16.41
CA ALA A 150 3.43 7.21 17.33
C ALA A 150 3.68 5.86 18.03
N ASP A 151 2.64 5.04 18.18
CA ASP A 151 2.68 3.72 18.82
C ASP A 151 2.85 2.55 17.84
N PHE A 152 2.98 2.84 16.53
CA PHE A 152 3.16 1.85 15.47
C PHE A 152 2.06 0.76 15.43
N THR A 153 0.86 1.07 15.89
CA THR A 153 -0.30 0.15 15.86
C THR A 153 -0.97 0.06 14.49
N SER A 154 -0.61 0.93 13.56
CA SER A 154 -1.10 0.85 12.19
C SER A 154 -0.09 1.42 11.19
N ILE A 155 -0.27 1.12 9.91
CA ILE A 155 0.50 1.74 8.82
C ILE A 155 -0.42 1.93 7.62
N LEU A 156 -0.42 3.13 7.06
CA LEU A 156 -1.13 3.47 5.82
C LEU A 156 -0.11 3.71 4.71
N GLN A 157 -0.23 3.00 3.60
CA GLN A 157 0.82 2.96 2.58
C GLN A 157 0.26 2.73 1.16
N PRO A 158 0.51 3.61 0.18
CA PRO A 158 0.46 3.26 -1.24
C PRO A 158 1.68 2.42 -1.60
N VAL A 159 1.45 1.18 -2.07
CA VAL A 159 2.49 0.19 -2.32
C VAL A 159 2.61 -0.18 -3.79
N LEU A 160 3.80 0.01 -4.36
CA LEU A 160 4.23 -0.64 -5.59
C LEU A 160 4.77 -2.03 -5.25
N GLN A 161 4.19 -3.06 -5.86
CA GLN A 161 4.54 -4.45 -5.61
C GLN A 161 5.00 -5.20 -6.86
N TYR A 162 5.97 -6.08 -6.71
CA TYR A 162 6.28 -7.17 -7.66
C TYR A 162 6.13 -8.50 -6.93
N GLY A 163 5.68 -9.55 -7.63
CA GLY A 163 5.43 -10.86 -7.04
C GLY A 163 4.00 -11.03 -6.53
N GLY A 164 3.74 -12.17 -5.88
CA GLY A 164 2.42 -12.54 -5.39
C GLY A 164 2.17 -12.08 -3.94
N SER A 165 1.04 -11.44 -3.70
CA SER A 165 0.58 -11.01 -2.36
C SER A 165 -0.92 -11.28 -2.15
N ALA A 166 -1.46 -10.90 -1.00
CA ALA A 166 -2.89 -10.94 -0.70
C ALA A 166 -3.73 -10.11 -1.71
N ALA A 167 -3.13 -9.06 -2.30
CA ALA A 167 -3.80 -8.26 -3.34
C ALA A 167 -3.79 -8.93 -4.73
N GLY A 168 -3.17 -10.12 -4.85
CA GLY A 168 -2.88 -10.77 -6.13
C GLY A 168 -1.44 -10.47 -6.57
N GLY A 169 -1.20 -10.49 -7.87
CA GLY A 169 0.14 -10.25 -8.43
C GLY A 169 0.69 -11.46 -9.17
N GLY A 170 2.01 -11.50 -9.28
CA GLY A 170 2.75 -12.46 -10.09
C GLY A 170 4.00 -11.81 -10.65
N ASN A 171 4.41 -12.24 -11.84
CA ASN A 171 5.66 -11.80 -12.47
C ASN A 171 5.52 -10.43 -13.14
N TYR A 172 4.91 -9.46 -12.44
CA TYR A 172 4.61 -8.14 -12.94
C TYR A 172 4.50 -7.13 -11.79
N TRP A 173 4.65 -5.85 -12.12
CA TRP A 173 4.43 -4.75 -11.18
C TRP A 173 2.94 -4.41 -11.05
N GLY A 174 2.49 -4.17 -9.83
CA GLY A 174 1.15 -3.66 -9.55
C GLY A 174 1.14 -2.69 -8.39
N ILE A 175 0.08 -1.92 -8.27
CA ILE A 175 -0.11 -0.93 -7.21
C ILE A 175 -1.40 -1.17 -6.44
N ALA A 176 -1.33 -0.98 -5.13
CA ALA A 176 -2.48 -1.00 -4.23
C ALA A 176 -2.21 -0.10 -3.02
N CYS A 177 -3.27 0.41 -2.38
CA CYS A 177 -3.18 1.01 -1.05
C CYS A 177 -3.42 -0.06 0.01
N TRP A 178 -2.65 0.00 1.09
CA TRP A 178 -2.77 -0.91 2.23
C TRP A 178 -2.92 -0.12 3.52
N TYR A 179 -3.79 -0.63 4.39
CA TYR A 179 -3.85 -0.26 5.79
C TYR A 179 -3.63 -1.51 6.63
N VAL A 180 -2.57 -1.53 7.41
CA VAL A 180 -2.18 -2.72 8.18
C VAL A 180 -2.24 -2.45 9.66
N THR A 181 -2.76 -3.41 10.41
CA THR A 181 -2.93 -3.39 11.86
C THR A 181 -2.57 -4.76 12.44
N PRO A 182 -2.37 -4.90 13.76
CA PRO A 182 -2.01 -6.18 14.37
C PRO A 182 -3.05 -7.29 14.17
N THR A 183 -4.32 -6.93 13.95
CA THR A 183 -5.43 -7.88 13.84
C THR A 183 -6.05 -7.96 12.45
N GLY A 184 -5.58 -7.14 11.50
CA GLY A 184 -6.12 -7.12 10.15
C GLY A 184 -5.29 -6.32 9.16
N THR A 185 -5.29 -6.77 7.91
CA THR A 185 -4.67 -6.13 6.76
C THR A 185 -5.75 -5.84 5.74
N TYR A 186 -5.86 -4.58 5.32
CA TYR A 186 -6.90 -4.10 4.43
C TYR A 186 -6.26 -3.49 3.19
N PHE A 187 -6.76 -3.81 2.01
CA PHE A 187 -6.11 -3.38 0.76
C PHE A 187 -7.10 -3.12 -0.37
N THR A 188 -6.75 -2.19 -1.26
CA THR A 188 -7.51 -1.93 -2.49
C THR A 188 -7.26 -3.05 -3.51
N PRO A 189 -8.13 -3.22 -4.53
CA PRO A 189 -7.81 -4.09 -5.66
C PRO A 189 -6.45 -3.73 -6.27
N LEU A 190 -5.67 -4.74 -6.67
CA LEU A 190 -4.39 -4.53 -7.34
C LEU A 190 -4.61 -4.04 -8.77
N VAL A 191 -3.90 -2.98 -9.15
CA VAL A 191 -3.85 -2.51 -10.54
C VAL A 191 -2.48 -2.79 -11.12
N GLN A 192 -2.41 -3.54 -12.21
CA GLN A 192 -1.15 -3.82 -12.90
C GLN A 192 -0.61 -2.55 -13.57
N VAL A 193 0.70 -2.32 -13.46
CA VAL A 193 1.42 -1.18 -14.05
C VAL A 193 2.63 -1.68 -14.85
N GLN A 194 3.20 -0.80 -15.66
CA GLN A 194 4.31 -1.14 -16.56
C GLN A 194 5.65 -0.61 -16.03
N GLU A 195 6.73 -1.33 -16.32
CA GLU A 195 8.09 -0.82 -16.13
C GLU A 195 8.26 0.52 -16.85
N GLY A 196 8.98 1.46 -16.23
CA GLY A 196 9.19 2.80 -16.77
C GLY A 196 7.99 3.74 -16.63
N GLN A 197 6.83 3.26 -16.16
CA GLN A 197 5.68 4.13 -15.89
C GLN A 197 5.97 5.02 -14.66
N THR A 198 5.71 6.32 -14.77
CA THR A 198 5.74 7.23 -13.61
C THR A 198 4.39 7.23 -12.91
N LEU A 199 4.42 7.04 -11.59
CA LEU A 199 3.26 6.98 -10.71
C LEU A 199 3.53 7.85 -9.49
N THR A 200 2.46 8.30 -8.82
CA THR A 200 2.56 9.03 -7.56
C THR A 200 1.62 8.39 -6.56
N GLY A 201 2.16 7.97 -5.42
CA GLY A 201 1.39 7.56 -4.26
C GLY A 201 1.08 8.79 -3.40
N TYR A 202 -0.15 8.88 -2.90
CA TYR A 202 -0.60 9.97 -2.04
C TYR A 202 -1.19 9.42 -0.75
N ILE A 203 -0.89 10.10 0.35
CA ILE A 203 -1.67 10.03 1.58
C ILE A 203 -2.09 11.45 1.94
N GLN A 204 -3.38 11.67 2.15
CA GLN A 204 -3.96 12.99 2.38
C GLN A 204 -4.92 12.97 3.57
N LEU A 205 -4.76 13.91 4.49
CA LEU A 205 -5.75 14.16 5.53
C LEU A 205 -6.98 14.82 4.91
N GLN A 206 -8.13 14.16 5.02
CA GLN A 206 -9.42 14.63 4.51
C GLN A 206 -10.18 15.39 5.59
N GLU A 207 -10.26 14.80 6.78
CA GLU A 207 -11.01 15.34 7.91
C GLU A 207 -10.25 15.14 9.21
N GLN A 208 -10.46 16.07 10.14
CA GLN A 208 -10.03 15.95 11.53
C GLN A 208 -11.21 16.30 12.42
N SER A 209 -11.47 15.44 13.40
CA SER A 209 -12.45 15.68 14.45
C SER A 209 -12.15 16.97 15.24
N ALA A 210 -13.19 17.65 15.73
CA ALA A 210 -13.04 18.93 16.44
C ALA A 210 -12.21 18.84 17.74
N ASN A 211 -12.07 17.64 18.31
CA ASN A 211 -11.25 17.35 19.48
C ASN A 211 -9.87 16.78 19.13
N SER A 212 -9.52 16.70 17.83
CA SER A 212 -8.21 16.24 17.32
C SER A 212 -7.82 14.83 17.77
N THR A 213 -8.80 13.95 17.98
CA THR A 213 -8.53 12.54 18.35
C THR A 213 -8.68 11.57 17.20
N ASP A 214 -9.56 11.90 16.26
CA ASP A 214 -9.88 11.09 15.09
C ASP A 214 -9.53 11.86 13.82
N PHE A 215 -8.79 11.18 12.93
CA PHE A 215 -8.27 11.70 11.68
C PHE A 215 -8.71 10.77 10.55
N GLN A 216 -9.18 11.36 9.45
CA GLN A 216 -9.53 10.62 8.25
C GLN A 216 -8.48 10.84 7.19
N TYR A 217 -7.77 9.79 6.81
CA TYR A 217 -6.78 9.81 5.74
C TYR A 217 -7.28 9.07 4.51
N LEU A 218 -6.99 9.62 3.34
CA LEU A 218 -7.14 8.98 2.04
C LEU A 218 -5.77 8.54 1.55
N CYS A 219 -5.59 7.24 1.31
CA CYS A 219 -4.50 6.73 0.49
C CYS A 219 -4.99 6.55 -0.94
N GLU A 220 -4.25 7.03 -1.93
CA GLU A 220 -4.58 6.81 -3.34
C GLU A 220 -3.34 6.89 -4.24
N TRP A 221 -3.57 6.66 -5.53
CA TRP A 221 -2.56 6.72 -6.59
C TRP A 221 -3.01 7.69 -7.67
N SER A 222 -2.07 8.42 -8.29
CA SER A 222 -2.37 9.24 -9.45
C SER A 222 -3.03 8.40 -10.55
N ASN A 223 -4.09 8.96 -11.16
CA ASN A 223 -4.77 8.39 -12.33
C ASN A 223 -5.50 7.04 -12.10
N LEU A 224 -5.72 6.60 -10.86
CA LEU A 224 -6.49 5.39 -10.53
C LEU A 224 -7.92 5.69 -10.01
N GLY A 225 -8.60 6.69 -10.56
CA GLY A 225 -9.89 7.19 -10.07
C GLY A 225 -10.81 6.10 -9.48
N GLY A 226 -11.14 6.25 -8.19
CA GLY A 226 -12.10 5.37 -7.49
C GLY A 226 -11.50 4.21 -6.68
N TYR A 227 -10.18 3.98 -6.68
CA TYR A 227 -9.53 2.90 -5.91
C TYR A 227 -8.68 3.41 -4.73
N GLY A 228 -9.15 4.45 -4.05
CA GLY A 228 -8.54 4.94 -2.82
C GLY A 228 -8.98 4.17 -1.58
N LEU A 229 -8.18 4.26 -0.53
CA LEU A 229 -8.44 3.69 0.78
C LEU A 229 -8.69 4.80 1.80
N LEU A 230 -9.93 4.92 2.26
CA LEU A 230 -10.32 5.90 3.28
C LEU A 230 -10.27 5.27 4.67
N VAL A 231 -9.52 5.88 5.57
CA VAL A 231 -9.23 5.33 6.90
C VAL A 231 -9.44 6.39 7.97
N ASN A 232 -10.29 6.11 8.94
CA ASN A 232 -10.35 6.85 10.21
C ASN A 232 -9.40 6.17 11.21
N SER A 233 -8.45 6.91 11.76
CA SER A 233 -7.48 6.42 12.74
C SER A 233 -7.06 7.51 13.73
N ALA A 234 -6.20 7.14 14.68
CA ALA A 234 -5.37 8.12 15.39
C ALA A 234 -4.47 8.90 14.42
N GLU A 235 -3.86 9.98 14.92
CA GLU A 235 -2.90 10.78 14.17
C GLU A 235 -1.72 9.91 13.70
N LEU A 236 -1.33 10.09 12.44
CA LEU A 236 -0.20 9.41 11.82
C LEU A 236 0.95 10.42 11.69
N VAL A 237 2.05 10.18 12.41
CA VAL A 237 3.12 11.16 12.68
C VAL A 237 4.48 10.76 12.13
N TRP A 238 4.70 9.47 11.88
CA TRP A 238 5.92 8.99 11.21
C TRP A 238 5.66 8.93 9.72
N ALA A 239 6.51 9.56 8.91
CA ALA A 239 6.54 9.39 7.47
C ALA A 239 7.76 8.56 7.07
N THR A 240 7.60 7.60 6.16
CA THR A 240 8.72 6.76 5.68
C THR A 240 8.70 6.52 4.18
N GLU A 241 9.87 6.21 3.65
CA GLU A 241 10.14 5.73 2.30
C GLU A 241 10.87 4.39 2.42
N THR A 242 10.30 3.29 1.91
CA THR A 242 10.67 1.95 2.35
C THR A 242 10.80 0.95 1.20
N LEU A 243 11.81 0.08 1.30
CA LEU A 243 11.88 -1.20 0.61
C LEU A 243 11.59 -2.34 1.60
N GLU A 244 10.63 -3.18 1.26
CA GLU A 244 10.32 -4.41 1.99
C GLU A 244 10.28 -5.59 1.01
N VAL A 245 10.98 -6.68 1.33
CA VAL A 245 11.10 -7.83 0.41
C VAL A 245 10.97 -9.15 1.14
N TYR A 246 10.43 -10.16 0.47
CA TYR A 246 10.28 -11.50 1.01
C TYR A 246 10.72 -12.55 0.01
N GLY A 247 11.32 -13.64 0.50
CA GLY A 247 11.68 -14.78 -0.33
C GLY A 247 12.83 -14.51 -1.31
N ILE A 248 13.66 -13.50 -1.05
CA ILE A 248 14.89 -13.23 -1.79
C ILE A 248 15.86 -14.40 -1.62
N GLN A 249 16.37 -14.93 -2.72
CA GLN A 249 17.37 -15.99 -2.75
C GLN A 249 18.71 -15.51 -3.31
N SER A 250 18.69 -14.43 -4.09
CA SER A 250 19.83 -13.90 -4.82
C SER A 250 19.68 -12.40 -5.12
N ALA A 251 20.79 -11.74 -5.51
CA ALA A 251 20.76 -10.36 -5.99
C ALA A 251 19.80 -10.17 -7.20
N SER A 252 19.65 -11.20 -8.04
CA SER A 252 18.75 -11.16 -9.21
C SER A 252 17.26 -11.15 -8.85
N ASP A 253 16.89 -11.37 -7.59
CA ASP A 253 15.51 -11.26 -7.11
C ASP A 253 15.11 -9.81 -6.77
N PHE A 254 16.07 -8.90 -6.64
CA PHE A 254 15.82 -7.46 -6.55
C PHE A 254 15.62 -6.85 -7.94
N PRO A 255 14.95 -5.68 -8.03
CA PRO A 255 15.00 -4.86 -9.22
C PRO A 255 16.44 -4.47 -9.56
N ALA A 256 16.72 -4.22 -10.84
CA ALA A 256 18.06 -3.80 -11.26
C ALA A 256 18.32 -2.31 -11.02
N GLY A 257 19.52 -1.98 -10.54
CA GLY A 257 20.01 -0.60 -10.45
C GLY A 257 19.49 0.15 -9.22
N THR A 258 18.80 1.27 -9.45
CA THR A 258 18.32 2.18 -8.41
C THR A 258 16.88 2.59 -8.69
N THR A 259 16.03 2.54 -7.65
CA THR A 259 14.71 3.17 -7.68
C THR A 259 14.81 4.55 -7.04
N ALA A 260 14.46 5.59 -7.80
CA ALA A 260 14.37 6.95 -7.31
C ALA A 260 12.97 7.24 -6.77
N LEU A 261 12.87 7.48 -5.46
CA LEU A 261 11.71 8.01 -4.77
C LEU A 261 11.84 9.53 -4.82
N SER A 262 11.09 10.13 -5.72
CA SER A 262 11.30 11.50 -6.22
C SER A 262 10.06 12.35 -6.03
N ALA A 263 10.22 13.67 -6.18
CA ALA A 263 9.14 14.62 -5.93
C ALA A 263 8.46 14.34 -4.58
N ILE A 264 9.27 13.99 -3.56
CA ILE A 264 8.82 13.75 -2.21
C ILE A 264 8.36 15.09 -1.65
N ASN A 265 7.07 15.19 -1.35
CA ASN A 265 6.44 16.38 -0.82
C ASN A 265 5.63 16.05 0.44
N ILE A 266 5.93 16.73 1.54
CA ILE A 266 5.19 16.64 2.80
C ILE A 266 4.64 18.03 3.12
N ALA A 267 3.37 18.11 3.48
CA ALA A 267 2.76 19.29 4.08
C ALA A 267 2.09 18.92 5.41
N THR A 268 2.09 19.83 6.35
CA THR A 268 1.19 19.79 7.52
C THR A 268 -0.01 20.70 7.27
N GLN A 269 -1.01 20.67 8.15
CA GLN A 269 -2.18 21.56 8.00
C GLN A 269 -1.81 23.05 8.02
N GLU A 270 -0.74 23.42 8.74
CA GLU A 270 -0.33 24.81 8.92
C GLU A 270 0.83 25.24 8.01
N THR A 271 1.65 24.29 7.53
CA THR A 271 2.79 24.59 6.65
C THR A 271 2.85 23.67 5.44
N ASN A 272 2.97 24.27 4.25
CA ASN A 272 3.18 23.55 3.00
C ASN A 272 4.60 22.96 2.86
N ALA A 273 5.53 23.32 3.75
CA ALA A 273 6.92 22.89 3.72
C ALA A 273 7.47 22.84 5.15
N PRO A 274 7.10 21.83 5.96
CA PRO A 274 7.68 21.63 7.29
C PRO A 274 9.19 21.36 7.19
N ASN A 275 9.92 21.63 8.26
CA ASN A 275 11.33 21.24 8.32
C ASN A 275 11.44 19.72 8.45
N VAL A 276 11.99 19.07 7.44
CA VAL A 276 12.18 17.61 7.38
C VAL A 276 13.67 17.34 7.25
N THR A 277 14.15 16.40 8.06
CA THR A 277 15.49 15.81 7.93
C THR A 277 15.30 14.31 7.97
N TRP A 278 15.58 13.66 6.84
CA TRP A 278 15.38 12.22 6.70
C TRP A 278 16.49 11.45 7.44
N SER A 279 16.08 10.55 8.33
CA SER A 279 16.97 9.54 8.91
C SER A 279 16.95 8.27 8.07
N VAL A 280 18.06 7.57 7.92
CA VAL A 280 18.15 6.35 7.08
C VAL A 280 18.53 5.13 7.91
N ALA A 281 18.02 3.99 7.50
CA ALA A 281 18.47 2.67 7.92
C ALA A 281 18.71 1.82 6.68
N GLU A 282 19.85 1.13 6.63
CA GLU A 282 20.33 0.40 5.45
C GLU A 282 20.60 -1.06 5.80
N ASP A 283 20.57 -1.93 4.79
CA ASP A 283 21.03 -3.32 4.89
C ASP A 283 22.39 -3.47 4.18
N VAL A 284 23.44 -3.16 4.95
CA VAL A 284 24.82 -3.24 4.47
C VAL A 284 25.23 -4.69 4.18
N ALA A 285 24.62 -5.68 4.85
CA ALA A 285 24.96 -7.09 4.66
C ALA A 285 24.49 -7.60 3.30
N ASP A 286 23.28 -7.20 2.90
CA ASP A 286 22.70 -7.55 1.61
C ASP A 286 23.04 -6.53 0.51
N THR A 287 23.86 -5.52 0.79
CA THR A 287 24.28 -4.46 -0.13
C THR A 287 23.12 -3.66 -0.72
N VAL A 288 22.09 -3.44 0.11
CA VAL A 288 20.92 -2.63 -0.21
C VAL A 288 20.99 -1.32 0.58
N PHE A 289 20.94 -0.19 -0.12
CA PHE A 289 21.19 1.12 0.50
C PHE A 289 20.05 2.11 0.23
N THR A 290 19.69 2.90 1.24
CA THR A 290 18.82 4.07 1.10
C THR A 290 19.65 5.34 1.28
N THR A 291 19.71 6.17 0.24
CA THR A 291 20.49 7.42 0.28
C THR A 291 19.59 8.62 0.05
N VAL A 292 19.68 9.61 0.93
CA VAL A 292 19.04 10.93 0.75
C VAL A 292 19.90 11.75 -0.21
N ILE A 293 19.36 12.04 -1.38
CA ILE A 293 20.05 12.83 -2.43
C ILE A 293 19.67 14.31 -2.32
N VAL A 294 18.39 14.59 -2.09
CA VAL A 294 17.85 15.92 -1.77
C VAL A 294 17.02 15.75 -0.50
N ASP A 295 17.50 16.34 0.59
CA ASP A 295 16.83 16.32 1.90
C ASP A 295 15.71 17.37 1.96
N GLY A 296 14.78 17.22 2.91
CA GLY A 296 13.68 18.15 3.13
C GLY A 296 12.29 17.61 2.75
N SER A 297 11.32 18.52 2.78
CA SER A 297 9.88 18.25 2.58
C SER A 297 9.35 18.65 1.21
N VAL A 298 10.17 19.28 0.35
CA VAL A 298 9.74 19.80 -0.94
C VAL A 298 10.66 19.30 -2.04
N ASN A 299 10.10 18.56 -2.99
CA ASN A 299 10.85 17.92 -4.07
C ASN A 299 12.09 17.15 -3.58
N ALA A 300 11.99 16.53 -2.40
CA ALA A 300 13.04 15.68 -1.90
C ALA A 300 13.21 14.45 -2.81
N LEU A 301 14.40 13.86 -2.74
CA LEU A 301 14.82 12.74 -3.57
C LEU A 301 15.60 11.76 -2.71
N ILE A 302 15.09 10.53 -2.66
CA ILE A 302 15.69 9.42 -1.94
C ILE A 302 15.87 8.26 -2.91
N ASN A 303 17.04 7.66 -2.92
CA ASN A 303 17.35 6.52 -3.77
C ASN A 303 17.41 5.24 -2.95
N ILE A 304 16.76 4.19 -3.45
CA ILE A 304 17.00 2.81 -3.03
C ILE A 304 17.90 2.16 -4.07
N THR A 305 19.11 1.77 -3.66
CA THR A 305 20.08 1.09 -4.52
C THR A 305 20.11 -0.40 -4.21
N TYR A 306 19.95 -1.22 -5.24
CA TYR A 306 19.89 -2.68 -5.13
C TYR A 306 21.27 -3.31 -5.34
N PRO A 307 21.43 -4.60 -4.96
CA PRO A 307 22.68 -5.33 -5.16
C PRO A 307 22.99 -5.49 -6.65
N THR A 308 24.27 -5.52 -7.01
CA THR A 308 24.68 -5.80 -8.39
C THR A 308 24.57 -7.30 -8.68
N VAL A 309 23.93 -7.65 -9.79
CA VAL A 309 23.84 -9.01 -10.36
C VAL A 309 25.13 -9.40 -11.08
#